data_AF-A0A8T5ZMI0-F1
#
_entry.id   AF-A0A8T5ZMI0-F1
#
_cell.length_a   1.000
_cell.length_b   1.000
_cell.length_c   1.000
_cell.angle_alpha   90.00
_cell.angle_beta   90.00
_cell.angle_gamma   90.00
#
_symmetry.space_group_name_H-M   'P 1'
#
loop_
_entity.id
_entity.type
_entity.pdbx_description
1 polymer ?
#
loop_
_entity_poly.entity_id
_entity_poly.type
_entity_poly.pdbx_seq_one_letter_code
_entity_poly.pdbx_strand_id
1 'polypeptide(L)' 'MESWLIPAAPVTVVEEIKKSRFITMLAHTDGVEAAKAFVESVRAEHPDARHHCVAWVAGAPDDSQQL' A
#
# COMPACT_ATOMS: atom_id res chain seq x y z
N MET A 1 -0.38 -3.44 26.59
CA MET A 1 -0.55 -3.54 25.14
C MET A 1 0.85 -3.67 24.58
N GLU A 2 1.17 -4.81 23.97
CA GLU A 2 2.48 -4.97 23.33
C GLU A 2 2.55 -4.08 22.09
N SER A 3 3.66 -3.38 21.91
CA SER A 3 3.92 -2.58 20.71
C SER A 3 4.35 -3.49 19.56
N TRP A 4 3.97 -3.15 18.33
CA TRP A 4 4.43 -3.81 17.12
C TRP A 4 5.21 -2.86 16.21
N LEU A 5 5.94 -3.45 15.27
CA LEU A 5 6.66 -2.71 14.25
C LEU A 5 5.70 -2.18 13.19
N ILE A 6 5.96 -0.96 12.72
CA ILE A 6 5.29 -0.31 11.60
C ILE A 6 6.33 0.11 10.57
N PRO A 7 5.93 0.37 9.30
CA PRO A 7 6.84 0.94 8.32
C PRO A 7 7.38 2.29 8.79
N ALA A 8 8.70 2.43 8.93
CA ALA A 8 9.34 3.68 9.35
C ALA A 8 9.40 4.74 8.24
N ALA A 9 9.34 4.30 6.98
CA ALA A 9 9.40 5.13 5.79
C ALA A 9 8.65 4.46 4.63
N PRO A 10 8.17 5.21 3.63
CA PRO A 10 7.63 4.64 2.40
C PRO A 10 8.73 3.95 1.59
N VAL A 11 8.35 2.94 0.81
CA VAL A 11 9.24 2.20 -0.09
C VAL A 11 8.59 2.08 -1.46
N THR A 12 9.36 2.33 -2.51
CA THR A 12 8.93 2.11 -3.89
C THR A 12 9.94 1.22 -4.59
N VAL A 13 9.45 0.16 -5.23
CA VAL A 13 10.26 -0.77 -6.03
C VAL A 13 9.59 -0.91 -7.39
N VAL A 14 10.39 -0.97 -8.45
CA VAL A 14 9.93 -1.18 -9.82
C VAL A 14 10.58 -2.43 -10.38
N GLU A 15 9.77 -3.29 -10.98
CA GLU A 15 10.21 -4.50 -11.66
C GLU A 15 9.62 -4.56 -13.07
N GLU A 16 10.41 -5.01 -14.04
CA GLU A 16 9.93 -5.26 -15.41
C GLU A 16 9.86 -6.77 -15.65
N ILE A 17 8.67 -7.26 -16.00
CA ILE A 17 8.42 -8.67 -16.30
C ILE A 17 7.76 -8.76 -17.67
N LYS A 18 8.42 -9.39 -18.64
CA LYS A 18 7.91 -9.59 -20.01
C LYS A 18 7.39 -8.28 -20.64
N LYS A 19 8.17 -7.19 -20.55
CA LYS A 19 7.84 -5.83 -21.04
C LYS A 19 6.67 -5.15 -20.31
N SER A 20 6.15 -5.74 -19.23
CA SER A 20 5.18 -5.09 -18.34
C SER A 20 5.91 -4.52 -17.14
N ARG A 21 5.59 -3.28 -16.78
CA ARG A 21 6.16 -2.57 -15.62
C ARG A 21 5.24 -2.74 -14.42
N PHE A 22 5.80 -3.24 -13.31
CA PHE A 22 5.13 -3.39 -12.02
C PHE A 22 5.78 -2.43 -11.03
N ILE A 23 4.96 -1.62 -10.35
CA ILE A 23 5.41 -0.64 -9.37
C ILE A 23 4.77 -1.04 -8.03
N THR A 24 5.59 -1.48 -7.09
CA THR A 24 5.14 -1.82 -5.73
C THR A 24 5.45 -0.64 -4.82
N MET A 25 4.43 -0.13 -4.14
CA MET A 25 4.54 1.01 -3.23
C MET A 25 4.02 0.60 -1.86
N LEU A 26 4.84 0.76 -0.83
CA LEU A 26 4.50 0.55 0.57
C LEU A 26 4.56 1.89 1.30
N ALA A 27 3.61 2.12 2.20
CA ALA A 27 3.58 3.30 3.07
C ALA A 27 3.01 2.91 4.44
N HIS A 28 3.37 3.69 5.47
CA HIS A 28 2.68 3.61 6.74
C HIS A 28 1.29 4.24 6.61
N THR A 29 0.25 3.50 6.97
CA THR A 29 -1.14 3.93 6.91
C THR A 29 -1.84 3.59 8.21
N ASP A 30 -2.10 4.61 9.03
CA ASP A 30 -2.83 4.47 10.29
C ASP A 30 -4.34 4.50 10.04
N GLY A 31 -4.99 3.33 10.11
CA GLY A 31 -6.40 3.18 9.83
C GLY A 31 -6.76 3.03 8.34
N VAL A 32 -7.96 2.50 8.10
CA VAL A 32 -8.49 2.25 6.74
C VAL A 32 -8.56 3.51 5.89
N GLU A 33 -8.86 4.66 6.50
CA GLU A 33 -8.98 5.92 5.76
C GLU A 33 -7.62 6.38 5.20
N ALA A 34 -6.54 6.24 5.96
CA ALA A 34 -5.19 6.52 5.47
C ALA A 34 -4.80 5.54 4.35
N ALA A 35 -5.18 4.26 4.47
CA ALA A 35 -4.92 3.25 3.43
C ALA A 35 -5.65 3.59 2.12
N LYS A 36 -6.93 3.97 2.19
CA LYS A 36 -7.71 4.40 1.01
C LYS A 36 -7.12 5.66 0.38
N ALA A 37 -6.76 6.66 1.19
CA ALA A 37 -6.16 7.90 0.70
C ALA A 37 -4.87 7.64 -0.08
N PHE A 38 -4.03 6.71 0.40
CA PHE A 38 -2.82 6.30 -0.30
C PHE A 38 -3.12 5.59 -1.63
N VAL A 39 -4.10 4.70 -1.66
CA VAL A 39 -4.52 4.04 -2.91
C VAL A 39 -4.98 5.06 -3.95
N GLU A 40 -5.77 6.06 -3.54
CA GLU A 40 -6.23 7.12 -4.45
C GLU A 40 -5.07 7.99 -4.95
N SER A 41 -4.07 8.28 -4.11
CA SER A 41 -2.89 9.02 -4.57
C SER A 41 -2.08 8.23 -5.61
N VAL A 42 -1.92 6.91 -5.42
CA VAL A 42 -1.22 6.06 -6.40
C VAL A 42 -2.00 5.96 -7.71
N ARG A 43 -3.34 5.88 -7.65
CA ARG A 43 -4.20 5.91 -8.84
C ARG A 43 -4.05 7.22 -9.61
N ALA A 44 -3.99 8.35 -8.90
CA ALA A 44 -3.79 9.66 -9.50
C ALA A 44 -2.38 9.83 -10.10
N GLU A 45 -1.35 9.25 -9.48
CA GLU A 45 0.04 9.29 -9.97
C GLU A 45 0.26 8.43 -11.22
N HIS A 46 -0.46 7.31 -11.32
CA HIS A 46 -0.31 6.33 -12.41
C HIS A 46 -1.64 6.04 -13.13
N PRO A 47 -2.30 7.06 -13.72
CA PRO A 47 -3.63 6.90 -14.32
C PRO A 47 -3.65 5.95 -15.52
N ASP A 48 -2.51 5.74 -16.18
CA ASP A 48 -2.38 4.86 -17.34
C ASP A 48 -2.14 3.37 -16.95
N ALA A 49 -2.01 3.06 -15.66
CA ALA A 49 -1.85 1.69 -15.21
C ALA A 49 -3.16 0.91 -15.37
N ARG A 50 -3.09 -0.26 -16.04
CA ARG A 50 -4.27 -1.10 -16.28
C ARG A 50 -4.85 -1.72 -15.01
N HIS A 51 -4.02 -1.89 -13.97
CA HIS A 51 -4.41 -2.51 -12.71
C HIS A 51 -3.76 -1.77 -11.55
N HIS A 52 -4.55 -1.53 -10.50
CA HIS A 52 -4.09 -1.09 -9.18
C HIS A 52 -4.51 -2.14 -8.16
N CYS A 53 -3.70 -3.18 -8.00
CA CYS A 53 -3.92 -4.21 -6.99
C CYS A 53 -3.57 -3.62 -5.61
N VAL A 54 -4.41 -3.89 -4.61
CA VAL A 54 -4.27 -3.31 -3.26
C VAL A 54 -4.36 -4.39 -2.19
N ALA A 55 -3.61 -4.19 -1.12
CA ALA A 55 -3.69 -4.95 0.12
C ALA A 55 -3.21 -4.04 1.26
N TRP A 56 -3.79 -4.16 2.46
CA TRP A 56 -3.34 -3.44 3.63
C TRP A 56 -3.63 -4.23 4.91
N VAL A 57 -2.85 -3.93 5.94
CA VAL A 57 -3.17 -4.16 7.34
C VAL A 57 -3.04 -2.78 7.99
N ALA A 58 -4.17 -2.17 8.35
CA ALA A 58 -4.20 -0.77 8.73
C ALA A 58 -4.50 -0.57 10.23
N GLY A 59 -4.38 -1.63 11.03
CA GLY A 59 -4.71 -1.68 12.46
C GLY A 59 -3.75 -2.60 13.21
N ALA A 60 -4.28 -3.45 14.09
CA ALA A 60 -3.46 -4.49 14.72
C ALA A 60 -2.82 -5.39 13.63
N PRO A 61 -1.58 -5.84 13.80
CA PRO A 61 -0.81 -6.51 12.75
C PRO A 61 -1.42 -7.85 12.30
N ASP A 62 -2.29 -8.44 13.13
CA ASP A 62 -3.03 -9.68 12.89
C ASP A 62 -4.49 -9.44 12.46
N ASP A 63 -4.91 -8.17 12.34
CA ASP A 63 -6.25 -7.79 11.91
C ASP A 63 -6.23 -6.99 10.60
N SER A 64 -6.40 -7.73 9.50
CA SER A 64 -6.49 -7.15 8.15
C SER A 64 -7.85 -6.55 7.82
N GLN A 65 -8.88 -6.78 8.64
CA GLN A 65 -10.26 -6.38 8.34
C GLN A 65 -10.74 -5.20 9.17
N GLN A 66 -10.12 -4.92 10.33
CA GLN A 66 -10.61 -3.94 11.31
C GLN A 66 -12.10 -4.15 11.64
N LEU A 67 -12.49 -5.40 11.92
CA LEU A 67 -13.86 -5.76 12.30
C LEU A 67 -14.10 -5.64 13.80
#